data_AF-R9KN02-F1
#
_entry.id   AF-R9KN02-F1
#
_cell.length_a   1.000
_cell.length_b   1.000
_cell.length_c   1.000
_cell.angle_alpha   90.00
_cell.angle_beta   90.00
_cell.angle_gamma   90.00
#
_symmetry.space_group_name_H-M   'P 1'
#
loop_
_entity.id
_entity.type
_entity.pdbx_description
1 polymer ?
#
loop_
_entity_poly.entity_id
_entity_poly.type
_entity_poly.pdbx_seq_one_letter_code
_entity_poly.pdbx_strand_id
1 'polypeptide(L)'
;MITLALKGLHDLVENRFCFSEAVDAEDYFNPQIFLNGVESFVESECQLESEAVAYTQELYARYHQFCKRNGGYKALSINQLIPYLKGKYGVERYTNGSKRGVWGIRLLELVPNDTGEENSV
;
A
#
# COMPACT_ATOMS: atom_id res chain seq x y z
N MET A 1 13.63 8.98 -28.91
CA MET A 1 12.83 10.02 -28.20
C MET A 1 11.83 10.73 -29.11
N ILE A 2 12.20 11.16 -30.34
CA ILE A 2 11.28 11.87 -31.26
C ILE A 2 10.07 11.03 -31.71
N THR A 3 10.24 9.71 -31.86
CA THR A 3 9.18 8.79 -32.29
C THR A 3 8.04 8.67 -31.29
N LEU A 4 8.32 8.78 -29.99
CA LEU A 4 7.30 8.78 -28.94
C LEU A 4 6.45 10.05 -28.99
N ALA A 5 7.10 11.20 -29.21
CA ALA A 5 6.40 12.49 -29.33
C ALA A 5 5.49 12.53 -30.56
N LEU A 6 5.95 12.01 -31.70
CA LEU A 6 5.13 11.90 -32.91
C LEU A 6 3.94 10.95 -32.73
N LYS A 7 4.15 9.82 -32.05
CA LYS A 7 3.08 8.86 -31.78
C LYS A 7 2.03 9.45 -30.83
N GLY A 8 2.46 10.11 -29.76
CA GLY A 8 1.54 10.79 -28.84
C GLY A 8 0.74 11.90 -29.51
N LEU A 9 1.35 12.64 -30.45
CA LEU A 9 0.64 13.68 -31.20
C LEU A 9 -0.41 13.07 -32.16
N HIS A 10 -0.06 11.97 -32.83
CA HIS A 10 -0.96 11.24 -33.71
C HIS A 10 -2.16 10.70 -32.94
N ASP A 11 -1.92 10.05 -31.80
CA ASP A 11 -2.96 9.50 -30.93
C ASP A 11 -3.89 10.61 -30.40
N LEU A 12 -3.37 11.81 -30.12
CA LEU A 12 -4.19 12.97 -29.73
C LEU A 12 -5.11 13.46 -30.85
N VAL A 13 -4.60 13.52 -32.08
CA VAL A 13 -5.37 13.96 -33.25
C VAL A 13 -6.47 12.96 -33.58
N GLU A 14 -6.17 11.66 -33.52
CA GLU A 14 -7.17 10.59 -33.71
C GLU A 14 -8.28 10.65 -32.67
N ASN A 15 -7.94 10.98 -31.43
CA ASN A 15 -8.91 11.15 -30.33
C ASN A 15 -9.55 12.54 -30.30
N ARG A 16 -9.45 13.36 -31.36
CA ARG A 16 -10.03 14.72 -31.45
C ARG A 16 -9.68 15.64 -30.28
N PHE A 17 -8.48 15.51 -29.73
CA PHE A 17 -8.06 16.22 -28.51
C PHE A 17 -8.98 15.95 -27.29
N CYS A 18 -9.79 14.89 -27.33
CA CYS A 18 -10.51 14.41 -26.17
C CYS A 18 -9.53 13.66 -25.28
N PHE A 19 -9.12 14.33 -24.20
CA PHE A 19 -8.47 13.65 -23.10
C PHE A 19 -9.54 12.81 -22.40
N SER A 20 -9.33 11.51 -22.31
CA SER A 20 -10.13 10.63 -21.46
C SER A 20 -10.10 11.17 -20.03
N GLU A 21 -11.27 11.20 -19.39
CA GLU A 21 -11.43 11.65 -18.01
C GLU A 21 -10.40 10.92 -17.14
N ALA A 22 -9.52 11.68 -16.50
CA ALA A 22 -8.54 11.10 -15.59
C ALA A 22 -9.34 10.47 -14.45
N VAL A 23 -9.16 9.16 -14.25
CA VAL A 23 -9.68 8.45 -13.06
C VAL A 23 -9.34 9.30 -11.84
N ASP A 24 -10.38 9.74 -11.12
CA ASP A 24 -10.36 10.77 -10.07
C ASP A 24 -8.98 11.02 -9.46
N ALA A 25 -8.32 12.08 -9.96
CA ALA A 25 -7.00 12.47 -9.50
C ALA A 25 -6.97 12.92 -8.03
N GLU A 26 -8.14 13.08 -7.40
CA GLU A 26 -8.26 13.45 -5.98
C GLU A 26 -7.57 12.44 -5.05
N ASP A 27 -7.61 11.15 -5.38
CA ASP A 27 -6.89 10.11 -4.63
C ASP A 27 -5.37 10.16 -4.87
N TYR A 28 -4.95 10.54 -6.07
CA TYR A 28 -3.53 10.60 -6.46
C TYR A 28 -2.79 11.78 -5.81
N PHE A 29 -3.52 12.83 -5.39
CA PHE A 29 -2.94 14.06 -4.86
C PHE A 29 -3.20 14.31 -3.38
N ASN A 30 -3.83 13.40 -2.63
CA ASN A 30 -4.00 13.60 -1.19
C ASN A 30 -2.64 13.47 -0.47
N PRO A 31 -1.98 14.58 -0.05
CA PRO A 31 -0.60 14.53 0.43
C PRO A 31 -0.50 13.77 1.75
N GLN A 32 -1.59 13.75 2.52
CA GLN A 32 -1.65 13.06 3.81
C GLN A 32 -1.58 11.54 3.66
N ILE A 33 -2.05 11.00 2.52
CA ILE A 33 -2.01 9.58 2.23
C ILE A 33 -0.56 9.12 2.00
N PHE A 34 0.20 9.86 1.20
CA PHE A 34 1.62 9.58 0.94
C PHE A 34 2.49 9.75 2.18
N LEU A 35 2.14 10.67 3.08
CA LEU A 35 2.91 10.91 4.30
C LEU A 35 2.86 9.73 5.29
N ASN A 36 1.83 8.89 5.22
CA ASN A 36 1.62 7.84 6.21
C ASN A 36 2.05 6.45 5.72
N GLY A 37 2.35 6.27 4.43
CA GLY A 37 2.91 5.02 3.88
C GLY A 37 2.02 3.78 4.03
N VAL A 38 0.72 3.95 4.31
CA VAL A 38 -0.21 2.83 4.52
C VAL A 38 -0.39 2.03 3.24
N GLU A 39 -0.53 2.71 2.11
CA GLU A 39 -0.71 2.05 0.81
C GLU A 39 0.53 1.28 0.41
N SER A 40 1.70 1.91 0.49
CA SER A 40 2.98 1.25 0.25
C SER A 40 3.22 0.06 1.18
N PHE A 41 2.76 0.14 2.43
CA PHE A 41 2.80 -1.01 3.35
C PHE A 41 1.87 -2.14 2.91
N VAL A 42 0.64 -1.82 2.50
CA VAL A 42 -0.32 -2.83 2.05
C VAL A 42 0.15 -3.50 0.76
N GLU A 43 0.74 -2.75 -0.17
CA GLU A 43 1.27 -3.27 -1.43
C GLU A 43 2.52 -4.13 -1.24
N SER A 44 3.39 -3.80 -0.27
CA SER A 44 4.70 -4.45 -0.12
C SER A 44 4.73 -5.56 0.93
N GLU A 45 3.96 -5.45 2.00
CA GLU A 45 4.02 -6.37 3.15
C GLU A 45 2.68 -7.02 3.49
N CYS A 46 1.62 -6.73 2.73
CA CYS A 46 0.31 -7.36 2.92
C CYS A 46 -0.23 -7.98 1.63
N GLN A 47 -1.23 -8.84 1.81
CA GLN A 47 -2.04 -9.38 0.73
C GLN A 47 -3.51 -9.26 1.13
N LEU A 48 -4.35 -8.70 0.24
CA LEU A 48 -5.79 -8.62 0.44
C LEU A 48 -6.41 -9.97 0.06
N GLU A 49 -6.98 -10.66 1.04
CA GLU A 49 -7.55 -12.00 0.88
C GLU A 49 -8.78 -12.12 1.79
N SER A 50 -9.93 -12.44 1.21
CA SER A 50 -11.25 -12.35 1.86
C SER A 50 -11.39 -13.23 3.11
N GLU A 51 -10.70 -14.37 3.14
CA GLU A 51 -10.76 -15.32 4.26
C GLU A 51 -9.60 -15.15 5.26
N ALA A 52 -8.67 -14.25 4.97
CA ALA A 52 -7.49 -14.04 5.81
C ALA A 52 -7.77 -13.11 6.99
N VAL A 53 -7.05 -13.35 8.08
CA VAL A 53 -7.12 -12.59 9.32
C VAL A 53 -5.74 -12.10 9.73
N ALA A 54 -5.58 -10.79 9.91
CA ALA A 54 -4.42 -10.22 10.57
C ALA A 54 -4.80 -9.68 11.96
N TYR A 55 -4.05 -10.05 12.99
CA TYR A 55 -4.30 -9.51 14.33
C TYR A 55 -3.82 -8.05 14.43
N THR A 56 -4.60 -7.20 15.10
CA THR A 56 -4.40 -5.75 15.12
C THR A 56 -3.03 -5.36 15.66
N GLN A 57 -2.56 -6.03 16.72
CA GLN A 57 -1.25 -5.73 17.32
C GLN A 57 -0.10 -6.06 16.36
N GLU A 58 -0.18 -7.19 15.68
CA GLU A 58 0.85 -7.65 14.74
C GLU A 58 0.87 -6.79 13.48
N LEU A 59 -0.30 -6.53 12.90
CA LEU A 59 -0.49 -5.65 11.74
C LEU A 59 0.09 -4.25 12.02
N TYR A 60 -0.21 -3.69 13.20
CA TYR A 60 0.29 -2.39 13.59
C TYR A 60 1.81 -2.38 13.82
N ALA A 61 2.35 -3.42 14.47
CA ALA A 61 3.77 -3.52 14.71
C ALA A 61 4.55 -3.58 13.39
N ARG A 62 4.05 -4.35 12.41
CA ARG A 62 4.64 -4.46 11.06
C ARG A 62 4.58 -3.14 10.30
N TYR A 63 3.41 -2.49 10.28
CA TYR A 63 3.25 -1.16 9.69
C TYR A 63 4.19 -0.12 10.31
N HIS A 64 4.34 -0.12 11.64
CA HIS A 64 5.23 0.80 12.33
C HIS A 64 6.72 0.52 11.99
N GLN A 65 7.11 -0.75 11.88
CA GLN A 65 8.45 -1.14 11.41
C GLN A 65 8.69 -0.70 9.97
N PHE A 66 7.71 -0.88 9.09
CA PHE A 66 7.74 -0.40 7.70
C PHE A 66 7.96 1.12 7.63
N CYS A 67 7.21 1.89 8.43
CA CYS A 67 7.38 3.34 8.46
C CYS A 67 8.78 3.75 8.92
N LYS A 68 9.32 3.06 9.94
CA LYS A 68 10.67 3.31 10.45
C LYS A 68 11.75 2.95 9.43
N ARG A 69 11.60 1.83 8.71
CA ARG A 69 12.57 1.36 7.70
C ARG A 69 12.69 2.33 6.51
N ASN A 70 11.58 2.92 6.09
CA ASN A 70 11.54 3.79 4.93
C ASN A 70 11.85 5.27 5.24
N GLY A 71 11.99 5.66 6.52
CA GLY A 71 12.55 6.95 6.96
C GLY A 71 11.75 8.23 6.60
N GLY A 72 10.71 8.13 5.75
CA GLY A 72 9.90 9.26 5.28
C GLY A 72 8.42 9.19 5.66
N TYR A 73 7.97 8.10 6.28
CA TYR A 73 6.57 7.93 6.67
C TYR A 73 6.32 8.23 8.14
N LYS A 74 5.25 8.97 8.41
CA LYS A 74 4.72 9.21 9.75
C LYS A 74 3.66 8.16 10.06
N ALA A 75 3.98 7.23 10.96
CA ALA A 75 3.04 6.19 11.33
C ALA A 75 1.75 6.78 11.92
N LEU A 76 0.60 6.37 11.36
CA LEU A 76 -0.70 6.64 11.95
C LEU A 76 -0.85 5.91 13.30
N SER A 77 -1.75 6.40 14.15
CA SER A 77 -2.14 5.66 15.35
C SER A 77 -2.97 4.42 14.98
N ILE A 78 -3.01 3.40 15.86
CA ILE A 78 -3.87 2.21 15.70
C ILE A 78 -5.33 2.61 15.41
N ASN A 79 -5.82 3.62 16.11
CA ASN A 79 -7.20 4.10 16.00
C ASN A 79 -7.51 4.77 14.66
N GLN A 80 -6.48 5.16 13.89
CA GLN A 80 -6.61 5.76 12.56
C GLN A 80 -6.33 4.74 11.46
N LEU A 81 -5.37 3.84 11.67
CA LEU A 81 -5.00 2.80 10.69
C LEU A 81 -6.18 1.89 10.36
N ILE A 82 -6.88 1.37 11.36
CA ILE A 82 -7.96 0.40 11.13
C ILE A 82 -9.15 1.01 10.38
N PRO A 83 -9.67 2.21 10.75
CA PRO A 83 -10.69 2.88 9.95
C PRO A 83 -10.24 3.19 8.52
N TYR A 84 -8.97 3.58 8.34
CA TYR A 84 -8.42 3.85 7.01
C TYR A 84 -8.44 2.59 6.14
N LEU A 85 -7.95 1.46 6.66
CA LEU A 85 -7.96 0.19 5.94
C LEU A 85 -9.39 -0.23 5.59
N LYS A 86 -10.33 -0.06 6.52
CA LYS A 86 -11.76 -0.36 6.27
C LYS A 86 -12.34 0.51 5.16
N GLY A 87 -12.07 1.81 5.17
CA GLY A 87 -12.58 2.75 4.18
C GLY A 87 -12.05 2.49 2.78
N LYS A 88 -10.75 2.20 2.64
CA LYS A 88 -10.09 2.04 1.33
C LYS A 88 -10.15 0.61 0.77
N TYR A 89 -9.95 -0.41 1.62
CA TYR A 89 -9.82 -1.80 1.19
C TYR A 89 -11.03 -2.67 1.56
N GLY A 90 -12.06 -2.10 2.20
CA GLY A 90 -13.26 -2.85 2.57
C GLY A 90 -13.02 -3.93 3.63
N VAL A 91 -11.91 -3.88 4.37
CA VAL A 91 -11.61 -4.86 5.41
C VAL A 91 -12.57 -4.73 6.61
N GLU A 92 -12.86 -5.86 7.25
CA GLU A 92 -13.80 -5.91 8.37
C GLU A 92 -13.12 -6.15 9.70
N ARG A 93 -13.75 -5.68 10.79
CA ARG A 93 -13.22 -5.94 12.13
C ARG A 93 -13.47 -7.38 12.52
N TYR A 94 -12.45 -8.04 13.05
CA TYR A 94 -12.51 -9.40 13.56
C TYR A 94 -12.18 -9.42 15.05
N THR A 95 -12.87 -10.27 15.81
CA THR A 95 -12.58 -10.50 17.23
C THR A 95 -12.66 -11.99 17.52
N ASN A 96 -11.61 -12.52 18.14
CA ASN A 96 -11.55 -13.89 18.64
C ASN A 96 -11.21 -13.88 20.13
N GLY A 97 -12.25 -13.97 20.97
CA GLY A 97 -12.12 -13.82 22.42
C GLY A 97 -11.55 -12.44 22.78
N SER A 98 -10.38 -12.41 23.44
CA SER A 98 -9.69 -11.18 23.81
C SER A 98 -8.85 -10.57 22.67
N LYS A 99 -8.60 -11.32 21.59
CA LYS A 99 -7.77 -10.88 20.47
C LYS A 99 -8.61 -10.12 19.44
N ARG A 100 -8.13 -8.94 19.07
CA ARG A 100 -8.72 -8.10 18.01
C ARG A 100 -7.89 -8.24 16.73
N GLY A 101 -8.57 -8.26 15.60
CA GLY A 101 -7.98 -8.40 14.28
C GLY A 101 -8.81 -7.75 13.18
N VAL A 102 -8.40 -8.02 11.95
CA VAL A 102 -8.98 -7.50 10.72
C VAL A 102 -9.14 -8.66 9.73
N TRP A 103 -10.33 -8.84 9.19
CA TRP A 103 -10.66 -9.77 8.11
C TRP A 103 -10.44 -9.10 6.74
N GLY A 104 -9.96 -9.86 5.77
CA GLY A 104 -9.71 -9.36 4.42
C GLY A 104 -8.25 -8.97 4.16
N ILE A 105 -7.35 -9.22 5.11
CA ILE A 105 -5.94 -8.87 4.99
C ILE A 105 -5.04 -9.92 5.67
N ARG A 106 -3.95 -10.25 4.97
CA ARG A 106 -2.88 -11.13 5.43
C ARG A 106 -1.57 -10.37 5.45
N LEU A 107 -0.73 -10.63 6.44
CA LEU A 107 0.67 -10.19 6.44
C LEU A 107 1.52 -11.17 5.64
N LEU A 108 2.38 -10.65 4.77
CA LEU A 108 3.37 -11.44 4.07
C LEU A 108 4.54 -11.76 5.02
N GLU A 109 5.00 -13.01 4.98
CA GLU A 109 6.26 -13.39 5.61
C GLU A 109 7.39 -12.66 4.87
N LEU A 110 8.12 -11.78 5.57
CA LEU A 110 9.35 -11.24 5.01
C LEU A 110 10.34 -12.39 4.98
N VAL A 111 10.63 -12.91 3.79
CA VAL A 111 11.79 -13.77 3.59
C VAL A 111 13.00 -12.96 4.06
N PRO A 112 13.75 -13.39 5.09
CA PRO A 112 14.99 -12.74 5.43
C PRO A 112 15.90 -12.87 4.21
N ASN A 113 16.28 -11.76 3.59
CA ASN A 113 17.41 -11.77 2.67
C ASN A 113 18.62 -12.20 3.50
N ASP A 114 19.09 -13.42 3.26
CA ASP A 114 20.35 -13.92 3.78
C ASP A 114 21.45 -12.87 3.53
N THR A 115 21.86 -12.24 4.62
CA THR A 115 23.07 -11.42 4.66
C THR A 115 24.27 -12.34 4.44
N GLY A 116 24.89 -12.21 3.26
CA GLY A 116 26.33 -12.28 3.04
C GLY A 116 27.07 -13.53 3.52
N GLU A 117 27.33 -14.44 2.58
CA GLU A 117 28.60 -15.17 2.55
C GLU A 117 29.37 -14.74 1.28
N GLU A 118 30.03 -13.57 1.35
CA GLU A 118 31.25 -13.40 0.57
C GLU A 118 32.32 -14.23 1.26
N ASN A 119 32.51 -15.45 0.75
CA ASN A 119 33.62 -16.30 1.11
C ASN A 119 34.94 -15.57 0.87
N SER A 120 35.65 -15.36 1.97
CA SER A 120 37.09 -15.08 1.96
C SER A 120 37.79 -16.27 1.29
N VAL A 121 38.45 -16.02 0.15
CA VAL A 121 39.66 -16.74 -0.29
C VAL A 121 40.60 -15.75 -0.95
#